data_AF-A0A817IDY8-F1
#
_entry.id   AF-A0A817IDY8-F1
#
_cell.length_a   1.000
_cell.length_b   1.000
_cell.length_c   1.000
_cell.angle_alpha   90.00
_cell.angle_beta   90.00
_cell.angle_gamma   90.00
#
_symmetry.space_group_name_H-M   'P 1'
#
loop_
_entity.id
_entity.type
_entity.pdbx_description
1 polymer ?
#
loop_
_entity_poly.entity_id
_entity_poly.type
_entity_poly.pdbx_seq_one_letter_code
_entity_poly.pdbx_strand_id
1 'polypeptide(L)'
;MPAVYIEKLDDKNIVFKFANGSLKVTIRQGDLSKEICDAIVNSTKGSMHPNGGLDETIHKTMGKLFVDQVEAVTREMQDNSCPIGQSRIFVG
;
A
#
# COMPACT_ATOMS: atom_id res chain seq x y z
N MET A 1 -19.34 3.04 21.37
CA MET A 1 -17.99 3.18 21.94
C MET A 1 -17.01 2.46 21.03
N PRO A 2 -15.86 3.05 20.68
CA PRO A 2 -14.81 2.31 19.99
C PRO A 2 -14.31 1.18 20.89
N ALA A 3 -14.08 0.02 20.31
CA ALA A 3 -13.57 -1.12 21.03
C ALA A 3 -12.20 -1.51 20.49
N VAL A 4 -11.23 -1.60 21.39
CA VAL A 4 -9.87 -2.06 21.11
C VAL A 4 -9.73 -3.44 21.73
N TYR A 5 -9.30 -4.42 20.94
CA TYR A 5 -9.01 -5.77 21.42
C TYR A 5 -7.63 -6.19 20.93
N ILE A 6 -6.89 -6.86 21.80
CA ILE A 6 -5.60 -7.47 21.47
C ILE A 6 -5.85 -8.96 21.30
N GLU A 7 -5.61 -9.46 20.09
CA GLU A 7 -5.71 -10.89 19.79
C GLU A 7 -4.33 -11.39 19.39
N LYS A 8 -3.80 -12.35 20.14
CA LYS A 8 -2.63 -13.11 19.71
C LYS A 8 -3.15 -14.19 18.76
N LEU A 9 -2.86 -14.06 17.45
CA LEU A 9 -3.27 -15.07 16.46
C LEU A 9 -2.39 -16.33 16.55
N ASP A 10 -1.08 -16.13 16.73
CA ASP A 10 -0.09 -17.18 17.01
C ASP A 10 1.19 -16.58 17.65
N ASP A 11 2.20 -17.41 17.92
CA ASP A 11 3.48 -16.98 18.54
C ASP A 11 4.32 -16.01 17.69
N LYS A 12 3.97 -15.79 16.42
CA LYS A 12 4.72 -14.95 15.47
C LYS A 12 3.94 -13.76 14.93
N ASN A 13 2.61 -13.74 15.10
CA ASN A 13 1.72 -12.74 14.56
C ASN A 13 0.90 -12.10 15.68
N ILE A 14 1.49 -11.06 16.31
CA ILE A 14 0.73 -10.17 17.19
C ILE A 14 -0.19 -9.33 16.32
N VAL A 15 -1.49 -9.34 16.63
CA VAL A 15 -2.48 -8.57 15.88
C VAL A 15 -3.24 -7.64 16.82
N PHE A 16 -3.21 -6.35 16.51
CA PHE A 16 -4.03 -5.36 17.18
C PHE A 16 -5.26 -5.10 16.33
N LYS A 17 -6.45 -5.23 16.94
CA LYS A 17 -7.71 -4.95 16.27
C LYS A 17 -8.42 -3.79 16.95
N PHE A 18 -8.90 -2.87 16.13
CA PHE A 18 -9.71 -1.74 16.56
C PHE A 18 -10.97 -1.67 15.69
N ALA A 19 -12.11 -1.43 16.31
CA ALA A 19 -13.37 -1.23 15.60
C ALA A 19 -14.06 0.06 16.05
N ASN A 20 -14.52 0.85 15.08
CA ASN A 20 -15.35 2.03 15.29
C ASN A 20 -16.43 2.13 14.21
N GLY A 21 -17.65 1.72 14.54
CA GLY A 21 -18.74 1.60 13.55
C GLY A 21 -18.42 0.54 12.51
N SER A 22 -18.48 0.90 11.22
CA SER A 22 -18.09 0.02 10.11
C SER A 22 -16.58 -0.07 9.89
N LEU A 23 -15.78 0.83 10.48
CA LEU A 23 -14.33 0.81 10.36
C LEU A 23 -13.74 -0.29 11.23
N LYS A 24 -13.01 -1.21 10.59
CA LYS A 24 -12.20 -2.23 11.26
C LYS A 24 -10.75 -2.02 10.86
N VAL A 25 -9.89 -1.79 11.85
CA VAL A 25 -8.44 -1.62 11.67
C VAL A 25 -7.75 -2.84 12.27
N THR A 26 -6.85 -3.43 11.50
CA THR A 26 -6.06 -4.60 11.90
C THR A 26 -4.58 -4.27 11.64
N ILE A 27 -3.76 -4.30 12.68
CA ILE A 27 -2.30 -4.13 12.58
C ILE A 27 -1.67 -5.52 12.60
N ARG A 28 -0.90 -5.85 11.57
CA ARG A 28 -0.22 -7.14 11.41
C ARG A 28 1.24 -6.91 11.04
N GLN A 29 2.11 -7.77 11.53
CA GLN A 29 3.45 -7.92 10.99
C GLN A 29 3.39 -8.86 9.79
N GLY A 30 4.02 -8.48 8.68
CA GLY A 30 3.96 -9.28 7.45
C GLY A 30 4.67 -8.63 6.27
N ASP A 31 4.50 -9.24 5.10
CA ASP A 31 5.01 -8.76 3.82
C ASP A 31 3.84 -8.24 2.98
N LEU A 32 3.72 -6.92 2.85
CA LEU A 32 2.59 -6.27 2.18
C LEU A 32 2.44 -6.70 0.72
N SER A 33 3.53 -7.10 0.06
CA SER A 33 3.49 -7.57 -1.34
C SER A 33 2.77 -8.91 -1.52
N LYS A 34 2.49 -9.63 -0.42
CA LYS A 34 1.82 -10.94 -0.39
C LYS A 34 0.45 -10.89 0.27
N GLU A 35 -0.01 -9.73 0.72
CA GLU A 35 -1.32 -9.60 1.34
C GLU A 35 -2.42 -9.78 0.28
N ILE A 36 -3.49 -10.45 0.66
CA ILE A 36 -4.66 -10.70 -0.18
C ILE A 36 -5.75 -9.71 0.25
N CYS A 37 -5.95 -8.67 -0.54
CA CYS A 37 -6.93 -7.62 -0.31
C CYS A 37 -7.33 -6.97 -1.64
N ASP A 38 -8.39 -6.16 -1.61
CA ASP A 38 -8.90 -5.50 -2.83
C ASP A 38 -7.93 -4.44 -3.37
N ALA A 39 -7.15 -3.82 -2.48
CA ALA A 39 -6.13 -2.84 -2.84
C ALA A 39 -5.01 -2.80 -1.79
N ILE A 40 -3.78 -2.57 -2.26
CA ILE A 40 -2.63 -2.23 -1.41
C ILE A 40 -2.29 -0.75 -1.59
N VAL A 41 -1.81 -0.10 -0.52
CA VAL A 41 -1.33 1.29 -0.58
C VAL A 41 0.19 1.28 -0.54
N ASN A 42 0.80 1.85 -1.57
CA ASN A 42 2.24 2.03 -1.66
C ASN A 42 2.65 3.42 -1.15
N SER A 43 3.68 3.48 -0.30
CA SER A 43 4.33 4.72 0.09
C SER A 43 5.46 5.02 -0.89
N THR A 44 5.18 5.84 -1.89
CA THR A 44 6.17 6.29 -2.88
C THR A 44 6.45 7.79 -2.75
N LYS A 45 7.50 8.24 -3.42
CA LYS A 45 7.84 9.66 -3.58
C LYS A 45 7.05 10.26 -4.75
N GLY A 46 7.09 11.59 -4.88
CA GLY A 46 6.36 12.32 -5.92
C GLY A 46 6.61 11.80 -7.34
N SER A 47 7.85 11.42 -7.67
CA SER A 47 8.17 10.88 -9.01
C SER A 47 7.56 9.50 -9.30
N MET A 48 7.02 8.80 -8.30
CA MET A 48 6.46 7.44 -8.39
C MET A 48 7.41 6.37 -8.98
N HIS A 49 8.71 6.65 -9.05
CA HIS A 49 9.73 5.71 -9.51
C HIS A 49 10.46 5.11 -8.30
N PRO A 50 10.63 3.78 -8.22
CA PRO A 50 11.15 3.13 -7.03
C PRO A 50 12.62 3.47 -6.80
N ASN A 51 13.01 3.58 -5.53
CA ASN A 51 14.41 3.77 -5.11
C ASN A 51 14.82 2.86 -3.94
N GLY A 52 14.06 1.80 -3.69
CA GLY A 52 14.31 0.83 -2.61
C GLY A 52 13.06 0.43 -1.84
N GLY A 53 13.27 -0.42 -0.84
CA GLY A 53 12.26 -0.76 0.17
C GLY A 53 11.00 -1.42 -0.38
N LEU A 54 9.86 -1.06 0.20
CA LEU A 54 8.56 -1.60 -0.17
C LEU A 54 8.15 -1.16 -1.58
N ASP A 55 8.44 0.08 -1.97
CA ASP A 55 8.10 0.63 -3.29
C ASP A 55 8.76 -0.19 -4.42
N GLU A 56 10.04 -0.50 -4.28
CA GLU A 56 10.75 -1.37 -5.24
C GLU A 56 10.20 -2.80 -5.23
N THR A 57 9.84 -3.32 -4.06
CA THR A 57 9.25 -4.66 -3.93
C THR A 57 7.90 -4.74 -4.65
N ILE A 58 7.04 -3.73 -4.51
CA ILE A 58 5.75 -3.66 -5.21
C ILE A 58 5.95 -3.58 -6.72
N HIS A 59 6.84 -2.71 -7.20
CA HIS A 59 7.13 -2.60 -8.64
C HIS A 59 7.62 -3.93 -9.23
N LYS A 60 8.49 -4.65 -8.53
CA LYS A 60 8.98 -5.98 -8.95
C LYS A 60 7.89 -7.04 -8.94
N THR A 61 7.02 -7.01 -7.93
CA THR A 61 5.94 -8.01 -7.76
C THR A 61 4.84 -7.83 -8.80
N MET A 62 4.43 -6.59 -9.06
CA MET A 62 3.35 -6.25 -10.00
C MET A 62 3.82 -6.32 -11.47
N GLY A 63 5.13 -6.17 -11.70
CA GLY A 63 5.75 -6.40 -13.00
C GLY A 63 5.46 -5.32 -14.04
N LYS A 64 5.72 -5.66 -15.31
CA LYS A 64 5.84 -4.67 -16.40
C LYS A 64 4.56 -3.88 -16.63
N LEU A 65 3.39 -4.51 -16.59
CA LEU A 65 2.11 -3.83 -16.83
C LEU A 65 1.88 -2.69 -15.84
N PHE A 66 2.23 -2.90 -14.57
CA PHE A 66 2.14 -1.87 -13.54
C PHE A 66 3.14 -0.74 -13.79
N VAL A 67 4.40 -1.08 -14.11
CA VAL A 67 5.44 -0.09 -14.43
C VAL A 67 5.02 0.80 -15.60
N ASP A 68 4.51 0.20 -16.69
CA ASP A 68 4.08 0.93 -17.88
C ASP A 68 2.92 1.90 -17.56
N GLN A 69 1.98 1.49 -16.69
CA GLN A 69 0.89 2.36 -16.23
C GLN A 69 1.42 3.55 -15.42
N VAL A 70 2.35 3.31 -14.48
CA VAL A 70 2.97 4.36 -13.68
C VAL A 70 3.69 5.36 -14.58
N GLU A 71 4.47 4.90 -15.54
CA GLU A 71 5.17 5.77 -16.50
C GLU A 71 4.22 6.57 -17.39
N ALA A 72 3.12 5.96 -17.85
CA ALA A 72 2.10 6.66 -18.64
C ALA A 72 1.43 7.75 -17.82
N VAL A 73 0.95 7.44 -16.61
CA VAL A 73 0.29 8.43 -15.73
C VAL A 73 1.25 9.54 -15.30
N THR A 74 2.51 9.21 -15.01
CA THR A 74 3.50 10.21 -14.58
C THR A 74 3.75 11.24 -15.68
N ARG A 75 3.80 10.81 -16.96
CA ARG A 75 4.02 11.72 -18.10
C ARG A 75 2.88 12.71 -18.33
N GLU A 76 1.66 12.36 -17.93
CA GLU A 76 0.49 13.23 -18.02
C GLU A 76 0.38 14.19 -16.83
N MET A 77 1.21 14.02 -15.79
CA MET A 77 1.20 14.90 -14.63
C MET A 77 1.96 16.20 -14.90
N GLN A 78 1.41 17.31 -14.41
CA GLN A 78 2.17 18.55 -14.26
C GLN A 78 3.41 18.26 -13.39
N ASP A 79 4.58 18.67 -13.90
CA ASP A 79 5.90 18.45 -13.28
C ASP A 79 6.34 16.98 -13.15
N ASN A 80 5.68 16.04 -13.84
CA ASN A 80 5.96 14.59 -13.76
C ASN A 80 5.97 14.07 -12.31
N SER A 81 5.11 14.60 -11.45
CA SER A 81 5.09 14.29 -10.02
C SER A 81 3.67 14.22 -9.45
N CYS A 82 3.44 13.26 -8.56
CA CYS A 82 2.24 13.22 -7.72
C CYS A 82 2.39 14.21 -6.56
N PRO A 83 1.49 15.20 -6.42
CA PRO A 83 1.53 16.14 -5.29
C PRO A 83 1.31 15.46 -3.94
N ILE A 84 1.89 16.05 -2.88
CA ILE A 84 1.70 15.57 -1.50
C ILE A 84 0.20 15.58 -1.15
N GLY A 85 -0.27 14.49 -0.55
CA GLY A 85 -1.68 14.31 -0.18
C GLY A 85 -2.58 13.81 -1.32
N GLN A 86 -2.04 13.64 -2.53
CA GLN A 86 -2.73 12.95 -3.61
C GLN A 86 -2.26 11.50 -3.77
N SER A 87 -3.11 10.68 -4.39
CA SER A 87 -2.82 9.29 -4.74
C SER A 87 -3.13 9.02 -6.20
N ARG A 88 -2.59 7.92 -6.72
CA ARG A 88 -2.96 7.34 -8.01
C ARG A 88 -3.29 5.87 -7.81
N ILE A 89 -4.29 5.39 -8.54
CA ILE A 89 -4.76 4.02 -8.46
C ILE A 89 -4.38 3.35 -9.79
N PHE A 90 -3.74 2.20 -9.68
CA PHE A 90 -3.30 1.38 -10.81
C PHE A 90 -3.90 -0.01 -10.67
N VAL A 91 -4.10 -0.69 -11.79
CA VAL A 91 -4.58 -2.08 -11.79
C VAL A 91 -3.39 -3.04 -11.83
N GLY A 92 -3.46 -4.08 -10.99
CA GLY A 92 -2.50 -5.18 -10.92
C GLY A 92 -2.90 -6.37 -11.76
#